data_AF-A0A930B2K2-F1
#
_entry.id   AF-A0A930B2K2-F1
#
_cell.length_a   1.000
_cell.length_b   1.000
_cell.length_c   1.000
_cell.angle_alpha   90.00
_cell.angle_beta   90.00
_cell.angle_gamma   90.00
#
_symmetry.space_group_name_H-M   'P 1'
#
loop_
_entity.id
_entity.type
_entity.pdbx_description
1 polymer ?
#
loop_
_entity_poly.entity_id
_entity_poly.type
_entity_poly.pdbx_seq_one_letter_code
_entity_poly.pdbx_strand_id
1 'polypeptide(L)'
;MSLILPSSLLKAIDQRKKEDAFRSLSLKNYIVDFYSNDYLGLAHNPQQREYAQALLSREPQYNGSTGSRLLSGNYPLIEKAEEQLAAFHQAPKGLIFNSGYDANVGIFSSIPLKGDVVLYDQYI
;
A
#
# COMPACT_ATOMS: atom_id res chain seq x y z
N MET A 1 1.94 10.50 31.93
CA MET A 1 3.30 10.87 31.48
C MET A 1 3.12 11.81 30.30
N SER A 2 3.31 13.13 30.47
CA SER A 2 3.20 14.06 29.34
C SER A 2 4.38 13.82 28.40
N LEU A 3 4.11 13.47 27.15
CA LEU A 3 5.13 13.40 26.11
C LEU A 3 5.65 14.83 25.87
N ILE A 4 6.84 15.13 26.40
CA ILE A 4 7.54 16.37 26.09
C ILE A 4 8.22 16.15 24.74
N LEU A 5 7.64 16.72 23.68
CA LEU A 5 8.26 16.72 22.37
C LEU A 5 9.50 17.63 22.37
N PRO A 6 10.58 17.25 21.66
CA PRO A 6 11.71 18.14 21.41
C PRO A 6 11.27 19.51 20.87
N SER A 7 11.96 20.58 21.29
CA SER A 7 11.62 21.95 20.91
C SER A 7 11.66 22.20 19.39
N SER A 8 12.49 21.46 18.66
CA SER A 8 12.54 21.46 17.19
C SER A 8 11.23 20.96 16.56
N LEU A 9 10.63 19.90 17.11
CA LEU A 9 9.35 19.36 16.63
C LEU A 9 8.19 20.31 16.94
N LEU A 10 8.20 20.94 18.13
CA LEU A 10 7.19 21.94 18.48
C LEU A 10 7.22 23.12 17.51
N LYS A 11 8.42 23.64 17.20
CA LYS A 11 8.60 24.70 16.19
C LYS A 11 8.11 24.27 14.80
N ALA A 12 8.39 23.04 14.38
CA ALA A 12 7.93 22.51 13.10
C ALA A 12 6.39 22.38 13.03
N ILE A 13 5.75 21.96 14.12
CA ILE A 13 4.28 21.92 14.23
C ILE A 13 3.70 23.33 14.13
N ASP A 14 4.26 24.29 14.86
CA ASP A 14 3.79 25.68 14.83
C ASP A 14 3.95 26.30 13.45
N GLN A 15 5.03 25.97 12.74
CA GLN A 15 5.24 26.41 11.36
C GLN A 15 4.17 25.83 10.43
N ARG A 16 3.91 24.52 10.49
CA ARG A 16 2.86 23.86 9.69
C ARG A 16 1.47 24.47 9.94
N LYS A 17 1.18 24.86 11.18
CA LYS A 17 -0.08 25.56 11.54
C LYS A 17 -0.15 26.95 10.92
N LYS A 18 0.94 27.73 10.97
CA LYS A 18 1.02 29.06 10.35
C LYS A 18 0.85 29.01 8.82
N GLU A 19 1.29 27.92 8.19
CA GLU A 19 1.22 27.70 6.74
C GLU A 19 -0.08 27.01 6.27
N ASP A 20 -1.05 26.75 7.18
CA ASP A 20 -2.25 25.96 6.89
C ASP A 20 -1.97 24.54 6.32
N ALA A 21 -0.78 24.02 6.61
CA ALA A 21 -0.29 22.70 6.20
C ALA A 21 -0.40 21.66 7.33
N PHE A 22 -0.89 22.05 8.51
CA PHE A 22 -1.16 21.12 9.59
C PHE A 22 -2.31 20.18 9.20
N ARG A 23 -2.15 18.88 9.50
CA ARG A 23 -3.12 17.84 9.17
C ARG A 23 -3.44 17.04 10.42
N SER A 24 -4.71 16.69 10.58
CA SER A 24 -5.18 15.77 11.61
C SER A 24 -6.11 14.75 10.96
N LEU A 25 -6.05 13.51 11.46
CA LEU A 25 -7.01 12.49 11.09
C LEU A 25 -8.36 12.83 11.70
N SER A 26 -9.43 12.58 10.95
CA SER A 26 -10.79 12.77 11.42
C SER A 26 -11.65 11.60 10.98
N LEU A 27 -12.55 11.16 11.85
CA LEU A 27 -13.56 10.16 11.55
C LEU A 27 -14.75 10.86 10.88
N LYS A 28 -14.53 11.34 9.66
CA LYS A 28 -15.60 11.96 8.86
C LYS A 28 -16.38 10.85 8.17
N ASN A 29 -17.70 10.91 8.30
CA ASN A 29 -18.62 10.03 7.59
C ASN A 29 -19.58 10.91 6.78
N TYR A 30 -19.34 10.99 5.48
CA TYR A 30 -20.21 11.74 4.57
C TYR A 30 -21.26 10.80 3.97
N ILE A 31 -22.47 11.31 3.76
CA ILE A 31 -23.56 10.52 3.13
C ILE A 31 -23.18 10.11 1.70
N VAL A 32 -22.40 10.94 1.01
CA VAL A 32 -21.84 10.67 -0.32
C VAL A 32 -20.32 10.81 -0.26
N ASP A 33 -19.61 9.79 -0.74
CA ASP A 33 -18.16 9.72 -0.77
C ASP A 33 -17.60 10.28 -2.08
N PHE A 34 -16.90 11.42 -1.99
CA PHE A 34 -16.20 12.08 -3.10
C PHE A 34 -14.67 12.14 -2.89
N TYR A 35 -14.13 11.37 -1.95
CA TYR A 35 -12.72 11.49 -1.54
C TYR A 35 -11.98 10.14 -1.47
N SER A 36 -12.67 9.01 -1.49
CA SER A 36 -12.01 7.70 -1.56
C SER A 36 -11.48 7.39 -2.96
N ASN A 37 -10.57 6.41 -3.01
CA ASN A 37 -10.03 5.85 -4.24
C ASN A 37 -10.72 4.53 -4.64
N ASP A 38 -11.93 4.24 -4.10
CA ASP A 38 -12.69 3.02 -4.43
C ASP A 38 -13.50 3.21 -5.72
N TYR A 39 -12.79 3.48 -6.83
CA TYR A 39 -13.39 3.88 -8.11
C TYR A 39 -14.43 2.90 -8.67
N LEU A 40 -14.28 1.62 -8.35
CA LEU A 40 -15.14 0.53 -8.83
C LEU A 40 -16.12 0.04 -7.75
N GLY A 41 -16.11 0.64 -6.55
CA GLY A 41 -16.98 0.22 -5.44
C GLY A 41 -16.68 -1.18 -4.91
N LEU A 42 -15.45 -1.68 -5.10
CA LEU A 42 -15.10 -3.06 -4.78
C LEU A 42 -14.97 -3.28 -3.27
N ALA A 43 -14.57 -2.26 -2.51
CA ALA A 43 -14.41 -2.38 -1.06
C ALA A 43 -15.71 -2.77 -0.34
N HIS A 44 -16.86 -2.42 -0.93
CA HIS A 44 -18.20 -2.71 -0.39
C HIS A 44 -18.92 -3.84 -1.13
N ASN A 45 -18.27 -4.49 -2.09
CA ASN A 45 -18.88 -5.56 -2.88
C ASN A 45 -19.13 -6.81 -1.99
N PRO A 46 -20.40 -7.24 -1.80
CA PRO A 46 -20.72 -8.36 -0.92
C PRO A 46 -20.17 -9.70 -1.43
N GLN A 47 -20.16 -9.91 -2.74
CA GLN A 47 -19.67 -11.17 -3.35
C GLN A 47 -18.17 -11.35 -3.11
N GLN A 48 -17.38 -10.26 -3.22
CA GLN A 48 -15.94 -10.32 -2.92
C GLN A 48 -15.69 -10.62 -1.44
N ARG A 49 -16.48 -10.02 -0.55
CA ARG A 49 -16.38 -10.27 0.89
C ARG A 49 -16.69 -11.73 1.23
N GLU A 50 -17.78 -12.27 0.70
CA GLU A 50 -18.19 -13.65 0.90
C GLU A 50 -17.13 -14.62 0.37
N TYR A 51 -16.58 -14.35 -0.82
CA TYR A 51 -15.49 -15.15 -1.39
C TYR A 51 -14.23 -15.14 -0.52
N ALA A 52 -13.81 -13.96 -0.05
CA ALA A 52 -12.64 -13.84 0.83
C ALA A 52 -12.84 -14.58 2.16
N GLN A 53 -14.03 -14.47 2.76
CA GLN A 53 -14.38 -15.20 3.98
C GLN A 53 -14.34 -16.72 3.78
N ALA A 54 -14.98 -17.22 2.71
CA ALA A 54 -14.98 -18.65 2.39
C ALA A 54 -13.56 -19.19 2.16
N LEU A 55 -12.71 -18.41 1.47
CA LEU A 55 -11.31 -18.76 1.25
C LEU A 55 -10.53 -18.87 2.57
N LEU A 56 -10.67 -17.87 3.45
CA LEU A 56 -10.00 -17.87 4.76
C LEU A 56 -10.51 -18.98 5.68
N SER A 57 -11.80 -19.33 5.61
CA SER A 57 -12.35 -20.46 6.36
C SER A 57 -11.81 -21.81 5.86
N ARG A 58 -11.59 -21.96 4.54
CA ARG A 58 -11.04 -23.18 3.95
C ARG A 58 -9.53 -23.31 4.17
N GLU A 59 -8.80 -22.20 4.10
CA GLU A 59 -7.34 -22.16 4.15
C GLU A 59 -6.82 -21.21 5.25
N PRO A 60 -7.16 -21.45 6.53
CA PRO A 60 -6.82 -20.52 7.62
C PRO A 60 -5.32 -20.34 7.83
N GLN A 61 -4.51 -21.31 7.41
CA GLN A 61 -3.05 -21.26 7.46
C GLN A 61 -2.44 -20.15 6.59
N TYR A 62 -3.20 -19.58 5.64
CA TYR A 62 -2.75 -18.47 4.79
C TYR A 62 -3.17 -17.09 5.34
N ASN A 63 -3.72 -17.01 6.55
CA ASN A 63 -4.04 -15.75 7.22
C ASN A 63 -2.78 -15.12 7.85
N GLY A 64 -1.90 -14.61 6.99
CA GLY A 64 -0.60 -14.04 7.35
C GLY A 64 0.56 -14.93 6.92
N SER A 65 1.65 -14.32 6.43
CA SER A 65 2.79 -15.07 5.88
C SER A 65 3.81 -15.53 6.92
N THR A 66 3.83 -14.92 8.11
CA THR A 66 4.78 -15.17 9.23
C THR A 66 6.27 -14.97 8.92
N GLY A 67 6.64 -14.67 7.67
CA GLY A 67 8.01 -14.42 7.24
C GLY A 67 8.09 -13.72 5.88
N SER A 68 9.33 -13.50 5.43
CA SER A 68 9.60 -12.95 4.10
C SER A 68 9.37 -13.99 3.00
N ARG A 69 9.15 -13.52 1.77
CA ARG A 69 8.88 -14.37 0.60
C ARG A 69 9.99 -15.39 0.33
N LEU A 70 11.26 -15.02 0.52
CA LEU A 70 12.41 -15.91 0.27
C LEU A 70 12.60 -17.00 1.35
N LEU A 71 11.96 -16.85 2.51
CA LEU A 71 12.07 -17.81 3.61
C LEU A 71 10.77 -18.61 3.72
N SER A 72 9.89 -18.27 4.67
CA SER A 72 8.67 -19.01 4.96
C SER A 72 7.38 -18.33 4.48
N GLY A 73 7.49 -17.13 3.92
CA GLY A 73 6.34 -16.25 3.67
C GLY A 73 5.72 -16.33 2.29
N ASN A 74 6.19 -17.24 1.43
CA ASN A 74 5.62 -17.45 0.10
C ASN A 74 4.70 -18.67 0.10
N TYR A 75 3.54 -18.57 -0.55
CA TYR A 75 2.56 -19.65 -0.65
C TYR A 75 1.77 -19.55 -1.97
N PRO A 76 1.14 -20.65 -2.44
CA PRO A 76 0.64 -20.77 -3.81
C PRO A 76 -0.36 -19.69 -4.25
N LEU A 77 -1.15 -19.14 -3.32
CA LEU A 77 -2.10 -18.06 -3.63
C LEU A 77 -1.40 -16.77 -4.09
N ILE A 78 -0.21 -16.46 -3.55
CA ILE A 78 0.54 -15.27 -3.96
C ILE A 78 1.07 -15.47 -5.39
N GLU A 79 1.69 -16.61 -5.69
CA GLU A 79 2.22 -16.90 -7.03
C GLU A 79 1.11 -16.91 -8.08
N LYS A 80 -0.04 -17.52 -7.77
CA LYS A 80 -1.21 -17.51 -8.65
C LYS A 80 -1.71 -16.09 -8.90
N ALA A 81 -1.74 -15.24 -7.88
CA ALA A 81 -2.13 -13.84 -8.04
C ALA A 81 -1.11 -13.08 -8.92
N GLU A 82 0.19 -13.32 -8.74
CA GLU A 82 1.25 -12.74 -9.57
C GLU A 82 1.14 -13.16 -11.04
N GLU A 83 0.83 -14.43 -11.32
CA GLU A 83 0.57 -14.93 -12.68
C GLU A 83 -0.65 -14.27 -13.31
N GLN A 84 -1.76 -14.15 -12.57
CA GLN A 84 -2.98 -13.49 -13.04
C GLN A 84 -2.75 -12.01 -13.34
N LEU A 85 -2.02 -11.31 -12.46
CA LEU A 85 -1.66 -9.90 -12.65
C LEU A 85 -0.72 -9.72 -13.83
N ALA A 86 0.29 -10.57 -13.98
CA ALA A 86 1.21 -10.55 -15.13
C ALA A 86 0.46 -10.74 -16.45
N ALA A 87 -0.46 -11.72 -16.50
CA ALA A 87 -1.30 -11.96 -17.67
C ALA A 87 -2.22 -10.77 -17.97
N PHE A 88 -2.86 -10.19 -16.95
CA PHE A 88 -3.74 -9.03 -17.10
C PHE A 88 -2.99 -7.80 -17.66
N HIS A 89 -1.77 -7.55 -17.18
CA HIS A 89 -0.93 -6.44 -17.64
C HIS A 89 -0.08 -6.78 -18.89
N GLN A 90 -0.22 -7.97 -19.47
CA GLN A 90 0.59 -8.44 -20.59
C GLN A 90 2.10 -8.35 -20.33
N ALA A 91 2.51 -8.62 -19.08
CA ALA A 91 3.89 -8.60 -18.63
C ALA A 91 4.45 -10.02 -18.51
N PRO A 92 5.76 -10.23 -18.70
CA PRO A 92 6.37 -11.56 -18.55
C PRO A 92 6.25 -12.14 -17.12
N LYS A 93 6.24 -11.29 -16.10
CA LYS A 93 6.17 -11.64 -14.68
C LYS A 93 5.51 -10.52 -13.85
N GLY A 94 4.98 -10.89 -12.68
CA GLY A 94 4.46 -9.99 -11.66
C GLY A 94 5.13 -10.27 -10.31
N LEU A 95 5.19 -9.26 -9.45
CA LEU A 95 5.72 -9.37 -8.08
C LEU A 95 4.86 -8.53 -7.13
N ILE A 96 4.30 -9.15 -6.10
CA ILE A 96 3.44 -8.50 -5.11
C ILE A 96 4.28 -7.84 -4.01
N PHE A 97 3.93 -6.60 -3.69
CA PHE A 97 4.42 -5.81 -2.56
C PHE A 97 3.27 -5.45 -1.61
N ASN A 98 3.60 -5.05 -0.39
CA ASN A 98 2.60 -4.67 0.62
C ASN A 98 1.85 -3.37 0.27
N SER A 99 2.45 -2.51 -0.53
CA SER A 99 1.85 -1.26 -1.00
C SER A 99 2.47 -0.81 -2.32
N GLY A 100 1.80 0.08 -3.04
CA GLY A 100 2.39 0.73 -4.24
C GLY A 100 3.62 1.58 -3.90
N TYR A 101 3.68 2.13 -2.68
CA TYR A 101 4.87 2.85 -2.20
C TYR A 101 6.08 1.91 -2.08
N ASP A 102 5.91 0.74 -1.45
CA ASP A 102 6.99 -0.24 -1.30
C ASP A 102 7.46 -0.79 -2.64
N ALA A 103 6.54 -0.98 -3.60
CA ALA A 103 6.89 -1.38 -4.96
C ALA A 103 7.79 -0.34 -5.63
N ASN A 104 7.45 0.95 -5.54
CA ASN A 104 8.26 2.03 -6.12
C ASN A 104 9.62 2.16 -5.43
N VAL A 105 9.67 2.12 -4.10
CA VAL A 105 10.94 2.12 -3.35
C VAL A 105 11.78 0.91 -3.76
N GLY A 106 11.19 -0.27 -3.90
CA GLY A 106 11.88 -1.48 -4.36
C GLY A 106 12.49 -1.30 -5.74
N ILE A 107 11.75 -0.75 -6.71
CA ILE A 107 12.24 -0.48 -8.07
C ILE A 107 13.43 0.49 -8.04
N PHE A 108 13.26 1.67 -7.46
CA PHE A 108 14.29 2.71 -7.51
C PHE A 108 15.52 2.41 -6.64
N SER A 109 15.40 1.53 -5.65
CA SER A 109 16.54 1.10 -4.83
C SER A 109 17.31 -0.09 -5.41
N SER A 110 16.76 -0.81 -6.40
CA SER A 110 17.37 -2.06 -6.91
C SER A 110 17.70 -2.07 -8.39
N ILE A 111 16.98 -1.31 -9.23
CA ILE A 111 17.18 -1.32 -10.69
C ILE A 111 18.21 -0.27 -11.14
N PRO A 112 18.07 1.03 -10.81
CA PRO A 112 19.03 2.04 -11.24
C PRO A 112 20.40 1.84 -10.60
N LEU A 113 21.46 1.95 -11.39
CA LEU A 113 22.84 1.86 -10.95
C LEU A 113 23.58 3.20 -11.09
N LYS A 114 24.79 3.26 -10.53
CA LYS A 114 25.65 4.43 -10.68
C LYS A 114 25.97 4.65 -12.16
N GLY A 115 25.57 5.81 -12.67
CA GLY A 115 25.75 6.19 -14.07
C GLY A 115 24.46 6.15 -14.90
N ASP A 116 23.40 5.56 -14.37
CA ASP A 116 22.08 5.57 -15.02
C ASP A 116 21.39 6.93 -14.86
N VAL A 117 20.48 7.21 -15.78
CA VAL A 117 19.63 8.42 -15.75
C VAL A 117 18.19 7.99 -15.50
N VAL A 118 17.57 8.52 -14.45
CA VAL A 118 16.14 8.36 -14.18
C VAL A 118 15.41 9.60 -14.68
N LEU A 119 14.59 9.42 -15.71
CA LEU A 119 13.68 10.44 -16.21
C LEU A 119 12.30 10.24 -15.56
N TYR A 120 11.80 11.26 -14.87
CA TYR A 120 10.47 11.24 -14.24
C TYR A 120 9.76 12.56 -14.52
N ASP A 121 8.43 12.51 -14.57
CA ASP A 121 7.60 13.69 -14.74
C ASP A 121 7.53 14.48 -13.43
N GLN A 122 7.60 15.81 -13.52
CA GLN A 122 7.59 16.71 -12.37
C GLN A 122 6.30 16.62 -11.53
N TYR A 123 5.20 16.19 -12.14
CA TYR A 123 3.87 16.14 -11.53
C TYR A 123 3.48 14.73 -11.04
N ILE A 124 4.44 13.80 -10.97
CA ILE A 124 4.30 12.52 -10.27
C ILE A 124 4.59 12.68 -8.77
#